data_AF-A0A7T4B029-F1
#
_entry.id   AF-A0A7T4B029-F1
#
_cell.length_a   1.000
_cell.length_b   1.000
_cell.length_c   1.000
_cell.angle_alpha   90.00
_cell.angle_beta   90.00
_cell.angle_gamma   90.00
#
_symmetry.space_group_name_H-M   'P 1'
#
loop_
_entity.id
_entity.type
_entity.pdbx_description
1 polymer ?
#
loop_
_entity_poly.entity_id
_entity_poly.type
_entity_poly.pdbx_seq_one_letter_code
_entity_poly.pdbx_strand_id
1 'polypeptide(L)'
;MSDIDALLQPIPGEAPCGADMVFSAEFDAIREARRHDDPHLDQGDWVIDIKEADWPQVVRICTEVLTERSKDVRVAAWLAEAWAKTRGFAGLRDGFLLVDGLCRRYWDGLHPVPDEGDVQQRVGNLAWLLARSQQLVRELPLTQSEGGRFGAVLWDSASQLANAIKRTPQNAADMSRGKVTLEQFDAARRDTPPAFYSELESQLQSCFGAVDVLELTLTERLGDEGPAITPVRTALKDVTELVHRFAREAGLLVRADLAPAPAAQAAPSAGAPITRMEPTLTAADLPPTAPAATRGPLQTRDQALAQLREVAEFFRRTEPHSPVAYLADKAASWGEMSLHLWLRTVVKNGEALSGLEELLGVPKPPENNG
;
A
#
# COMPACT_ATOMS: atom_id res chain seq x y z
N MET A 1 31.31 -2.98 6.32
CA MET A 1 30.07 -3.26 7.07
C MET A 1 28.96 -2.60 6.28
N SER A 2 27.92 -3.34 5.88
CA SER A 2 26.85 -2.77 5.07
C SER A 2 26.03 -1.75 5.88
N ASP A 3 25.33 -0.84 5.21
CA ASP A 3 24.38 0.14 5.82
C ASP A 3 23.36 -0.62 6.72
N ILE A 4 22.93 -1.81 6.29
CA ILE A 4 22.01 -2.69 7.02
C ILE A 4 22.65 -3.26 8.28
N ASP A 5 23.91 -3.72 8.22
CA ASP A 5 24.59 -4.32 9.39
C ASP A 5 24.71 -3.34 10.55
N ALA A 6 24.90 -2.05 10.25
CA ALA A 6 24.92 -0.97 11.24
C ALA A 6 23.54 -0.77 11.87
N LEU A 7 22.48 -0.74 11.04
CA LEU A 7 21.09 -0.60 11.51
C LEU A 7 20.61 -1.79 12.36
N LEU A 8 21.23 -2.96 12.20
CA LEU A 8 20.93 -4.15 12.97
C LEU A 8 21.79 -4.33 14.24
N GLN A 9 22.72 -3.41 14.53
CA GLN A 9 23.42 -3.41 15.83
C GLN A 9 22.46 -3.07 16.96
N PRO A 10 22.59 -3.62 18.17
CA PRO A 10 21.70 -3.28 19.28
C PRO A 10 21.77 -1.78 19.61
N ILE A 11 20.67 -1.21 20.10
CA ILE A 11 20.70 0.16 20.64
C ILE A 11 21.67 0.19 21.84
N PRO A 12 22.58 1.18 21.94
CA PRO A 12 23.50 1.28 23.07
C PRO A 12 22.78 1.36 24.42
N GLY A 13 23.20 0.54 25.39
CA GLY A 13 22.65 0.52 26.75
C GLY A 13 22.04 -0.82 27.14
N GLU A 14 21.14 -0.79 28.12
CA GLU A 14 20.53 -2.01 28.70
C GLU A 14 19.31 -2.52 27.92
N ALA A 15 18.71 -1.69 27.06
CA ALA A 15 17.54 -2.03 26.25
C ALA A 15 17.94 -2.14 24.76
N PRO A 16 18.26 -3.34 24.24
CA PRO A 16 18.81 -3.51 22.88
C PRO A 16 17.83 -3.10 21.76
N CYS A 17 16.53 -3.06 22.06
CA CYS A 17 15.49 -2.57 21.16
C CYS A 17 15.12 -1.10 21.38
N GLY A 18 15.68 -0.44 22.39
CA GLY A 18 15.36 0.94 22.72
C GLY A 18 13.89 1.15 23.13
N ALA A 19 13.38 2.36 22.91
CA ALA A 19 12.05 2.78 23.35
C ALA A 19 11.00 2.77 22.22
N ASP A 20 9.72 2.72 22.58
CA ASP A 20 8.64 2.98 21.62
C ASP A 20 8.63 4.49 21.29
N MET A 21 8.69 4.80 19.99
CA MET A 21 8.82 6.16 19.48
C MET A 21 7.49 6.73 18.95
N VAL A 22 6.35 6.07 19.18
CA VAL A 22 5.06 6.45 18.58
C VAL A 22 4.61 7.90 18.86
N PHE A 23 5.00 8.48 20.00
CA PHE A 23 4.70 9.87 20.38
C PHE A 23 5.93 10.80 20.31
N SER A 24 6.98 10.37 19.62
CA SER A 24 8.21 11.14 19.48
C SER A 24 8.12 12.18 18.36
N ALA A 25 8.90 13.26 18.49
CA ALA A 25 9.00 14.27 17.44
C ALA A 25 9.59 13.70 16.14
N GLU A 26 10.41 12.66 16.24
CA GLU A 26 11.02 11.95 15.12
C GLU A 26 9.96 11.20 14.29
N PHE A 27 8.98 10.55 14.94
CA PHE A 27 7.85 9.91 14.24
C PHE A 27 6.99 10.92 13.49
N ASP A 28 6.70 12.06 14.13
CA ASP A 28 5.95 13.14 13.50
C ASP A 28 6.74 13.74 12.32
N ALA A 29 8.05 13.93 12.48
CA ALA A 29 8.92 14.42 11.41
C ALA A 29 9.02 13.45 10.23
N ILE A 30 9.08 12.13 10.47
CA ILE A 30 9.05 11.12 9.40
C ILE A 30 7.72 11.18 8.65
N ARG A 31 6.59 11.24 9.37
CA ARG A 31 5.25 11.35 8.77
C ARG A 31 5.12 12.62 7.93
N GLU A 32 5.61 13.73 8.44
CA GLU A 32 5.60 15.00 7.73
C GLU A 32 6.48 14.97 6.48
N ALA A 33 7.69 14.39 6.56
CA ALA A 33 8.58 14.25 5.42
C ALA A 33 8.02 13.31 4.33
N ARG A 34 7.21 12.32 4.71
CA ARG A 34 6.53 11.39 3.76
C ARG A 34 5.26 11.98 3.13
N ARG A 35 4.71 13.07 3.68
CA ARG A 35 3.49 13.67 3.16
C ARG A 35 3.75 14.24 1.78
N HIS A 36 2.91 13.85 0.82
CA HIS A 36 2.85 14.43 -0.50
C HIS A 36 1.40 14.78 -0.80
N ASP A 37 1.20 15.94 -1.40
CA ASP A 37 -0.12 16.41 -1.84
C ASP A 37 -0.39 15.87 -3.26
N ASP A 38 -1.67 15.62 -3.57
CA ASP A 38 -2.06 15.23 -4.93
C ASP A 38 -2.06 16.48 -5.82
N PRO A 39 -1.17 16.58 -6.83
CA PRO A 39 -1.11 17.74 -7.72
C PRO A 39 -2.33 17.87 -8.64
N HIS A 40 -3.19 16.85 -8.71
CA HIS A 40 -4.42 16.86 -9.50
C HIS A 40 -5.65 17.30 -8.71
N LEU A 41 -5.52 17.58 -7.40
CA LEU A 41 -6.62 18.09 -6.59
C LEU A 41 -6.82 19.58 -6.87
N ASP A 42 -8.06 19.97 -7.21
CA ASP A 42 -8.42 21.38 -7.42
C ASP A 42 -8.26 22.15 -6.11
N GLN A 43 -7.26 23.05 -6.07
CA GLN A 43 -6.93 23.85 -4.89
C GLN A 43 -7.89 25.04 -4.67
N GLY A 44 -8.83 25.28 -5.60
CA GLY A 44 -9.70 26.45 -5.55
C GLY A 44 -8.90 27.76 -5.55
N ASP A 45 -9.38 28.79 -4.82
CA ASP A 45 -8.73 30.11 -4.75
C ASP A 45 -7.50 30.16 -3.81
N TRP A 46 -7.14 29.05 -3.17
CA TRP A 46 -6.00 28.96 -2.25
C TRP A 46 -4.87 28.16 -2.89
N VAL A 47 -3.94 28.85 -3.56
CA VAL A 47 -2.70 28.23 -4.05
C VAL A 47 -1.81 27.91 -2.83
N ILE A 48 -1.81 26.66 -2.41
CA ILE A 48 -0.82 26.13 -1.47
C ILE A 48 0.31 25.48 -2.25
N ASP A 49 1.54 25.67 -1.79
CA ASP A 49 2.68 24.95 -2.36
C ASP A 49 2.40 23.45 -2.26
N ILE A 50 2.37 22.77 -3.41
CA ILE A 50 2.20 21.31 -3.49
C ILE A 50 3.37 20.71 -2.72
N LYS A 51 3.10 20.08 -1.58
CA LYS A 51 4.16 19.43 -0.83
C LYS A 51 4.54 18.14 -1.54
N GLU A 52 5.82 18.02 -1.87
CA GLU A 52 6.42 16.74 -2.25
C GLU A 52 7.06 16.08 -1.03
N ALA A 53 7.10 14.74 -1.04
CA ALA A 53 7.77 13.99 0.00
C ALA A 53 9.29 14.16 -0.07
N ASP A 54 9.92 14.46 1.06
CA ASP A 54 11.38 14.53 1.21
C ASP A 54 11.94 13.16 1.60
N TRP A 55 12.06 12.27 0.60
CA TRP A 55 12.60 10.93 0.84
C TRP A 55 14.03 10.90 1.41
N PRO A 56 14.97 11.78 1.00
CA PRO A 56 16.27 11.90 1.66
C PRO A 56 16.16 12.21 3.16
N GLN A 57 15.26 13.11 3.56
CA GLN A 57 15.02 13.41 4.97
C GLN A 57 14.43 12.20 5.71
N VAL A 58 13.50 11.46 5.10
CA VAL A 58 12.95 10.21 5.67
C VAL A 58 14.08 9.19 5.90
N VAL A 59 14.95 8.97 4.92
CA VAL A 59 16.12 8.08 5.06
C VAL A 59 16.97 8.50 6.24
N ARG A 60 17.29 9.80 6.35
CA ARG A 60 18.13 10.33 7.43
C ARG A 60 17.51 10.06 8.81
N ILE A 61 16.25 10.46 9.02
CA ILE A 61 15.60 10.35 10.34
C ILE A 61 15.37 8.88 10.70
N CYS A 62 14.89 8.04 9.78
CA CYS A 62 14.70 6.62 10.05
C CYS A 62 16.03 5.92 10.39
N THR A 63 17.13 6.26 9.72
CA THR A 63 18.46 5.70 9.98
C THR A 63 18.95 6.08 11.39
N GLU A 64 18.78 7.35 11.77
CA GLU A 64 19.09 7.86 13.10
C GLU A 64 18.28 7.14 14.19
N VAL A 65 16.96 7.06 14.02
CA VAL A 65 16.07 6.35 14.96
C VAL A 65 16.47 4.88 15.10
N LEU A 66 16.67 4.17 13.98
CA LEU A 66 17.03 2.75 14.01
C LEU A 66 18.41 2.51 14.59
N THR A 67 19.35 3.45 14.48
CA THR A 67 20.70 3.28 15.01
C THR A 67 20.79 3.63 16.51
N GLU A 68 20.06 4.65 16.94
CA GLU A 68 20.31 5.30 18.24
C GLU A 68 19.16 5.20 19.24
N ARG A 69 17.93 4.95 18.79
CA ARG A 69 16.73 5.17 19.61
C ARG A 69 15.83 3.94 19.75
N SER A 70 15.55 3.24 18.66
CA SER A 70 14.52 2.20 18.64
C SER A 70 14.71 1.19 17.52
N LYS A 71 14.53 -0.09 17.83
CA LYS A 71 14.30 -1.13 16.82
C LYS A 71 12.80 -1.24 16.61
N ASP A 72 12.32 -0.68 15.51
CA ASP A 72 10.89 -0.51 15.25
C ASP A 72 10.54 -0.92 13.81
N VAL A 73 9.58 -1.83 13.66
CA VAL A 73 9.13 -2.33 12.35
C VAL A 73 8.47 -1.24 11.51
N ARG A 74 7.83 -0.25 12.15
CA ARG A 74 7.18 0.89 11.47
C ARG A 74 8.23 1.77 10.81
N VAL A 75 9.27 2.09 11.56
CA VAL A 75 10.40 2.91 11.08
C VAL A 75 11.16 2.18 9.98
N ALA A 76 11.39 0.88 10.14
CA ALA A 76 12.02 0.05 9.12
C ALA A 76 11.18 -0.02 7.84
N ALA A 77 9.85 -0.11 7.95
CA ALA A 77 8.95 -0.09 6.81
C ALA A 77 8.97 1.26 6.07
N TRP A 78 9.02 2.39 6.79
CA TRP A 78 9.18 3.72 6.20
C TRP A 78 10.55 3.91 5.55
N LEU A 79 11.60 3.36 6.15
CA LEU A 79 12.94 3.37 5.55
C LEU A 79 12.98 2.53 4.27
N ALA A 80 12.33 1.37 4.25
CA ALA A 80 12.20 0.53 3.06
C ALA A 80 11.50 1.26 1.90
N GLU A 81 10.41 1.99 2.19
CA GLU A 81 9.75 2.84 1.20
C GLU A 81 10.70 3.95 0.69
N ALA A 82 11.37 4.65 1.59
CA ALA A 82 12.25 5.76 1.23
C ALA A 82 13.47 5.28 0.42
N TRP A 83 14.05 4.13 0.77
CA TRP A 83 15.09 3.48 -0.02
C TRP A 83 14.58 3.01 -1.38
N ALA A 84 13.37 2.47 -1.47
CA ALA A 84 12.78 2.15 -2.77
C ALA A 84 12.67 3.41 -3.64
N LYS A 85 12.15 4.51 -3.08
CA LYS A 85 11.98 5.79 -3.79
C LYS A 85 13.28 6.44 -4.22
N THR A 86 14.37 6.26 -3.46
CA THR A 86 15.66 6.93 -3.73
C THR A 86 16.69 6.03 -4.43
N ARG A 87 16.59 4.71 -4.25
CA ARG A 87 17.58 3.71 -4.70
C ARG A 87 16.95 2.61 -5.59
N GLY A 88 15.65 2.69 -5.90
CA GLY A 88 14.97 1.74 -6.77
C GLY A 88 14.82 0.33 -6.17
N PHE A 89 14.87 -0.70 -7.01
CA PHE A 89 14.69 -2.08 -6.59
C PHE A 89 15.78 -2.54 -5.61
N ALA A 90 17.03 -2.10 -5.77
CA ALA A 90 18.08 -2.37 -4.79
C ALA A 90 17.71 -1.85 -3.38
N GLY A 91 17.11 -0.64 -3.29
CA GLY A 91 16.64 -0.10 -2.03
C GLY A 91 15.46 -0.86 -1.43
N LEU A 92 14.53 -1.33 -2.27
CA LEU A 92 13.41 -2.16 -1.82
C LEU A 92 13.89 -3.52 -1.27
N ARG A 93 14.82 -4.17 -1.96
CA ARG A 93 15.52 -5.37 -1.48
C ARG A 93 16.12 -5.14 -0.11
N ASP A 94 16.90 -4.07 0.04
CA ASP A 94 17.58 -3.74 1.30
C ASP A 94 16.58 -3.48 2.43
N GLY A 95 15.43 -2.87 2.11
CA GLY A 95 14.31 -2.70 3.03
C GLY A 95 13.74 -4.03 3.54
N PHE A 96 13.52 -5.01 2.66
CA PHE A 96 13.07 -6.34 3.06
C PHE A 96 14.10 -7.06 3.93
N LEU A 97 15.39 -6.98 3.57
CA LEU A 97 16.48 -7.59 4.36
C LEU A 97 16.65 -6.93 5.73
N LEU A 98 16.44 -5.62 5.84
CA LEU A 98 16.43 -4.90 7.11
C LEU A 98 15.29 -5.39 8.01
N VAL A 99 14.06 -5.43 7.48
CA VAL A 99 12.88 -5.87 8.24
C VAL A 99 13.03 -7.33 8.67
N ASP A 100 13.46 -8.20 7.78
CA ASP A 100 13.81 -9.58 8.10
C ASP A 100 14.87 -9.66 9.22
N GLY A 101 15.97 -8.91 9.09
CA GLY A 101 17.03 -8.88 10.09
C GLY A 101 16.55 -8.43 11.47
N LEU A 102 15.65 -7.44 11.53
CA LEU A 102 15.02 -6.97 12.77
C LEU A 102 14.11 -8.06 13.36
N CYS A 103 13.25 -8.66 12.55
CA CYS A 103 12.36 -9.75 12.99
C CYS A 103 13.14 -10.96 13.50
N ARG A 104 14.26 -11.35 12.85
CA ARG A 104 15.07 -12.48 13.30
C ARG A 104 15.78 -12.20 14.63
N ARG A 105 16.40 -11.02 14.77
CA ARG A 105 17.26 -10.69 15.92
C ARG A 105 16.52 -10.20 17.15
N TYR A 106 15.44 -9.45 16.96
CA TYR A 106 14.83 -8.64 18.01
C TYR A 106 13.36 -8.96 18.25
N TRP A 107 12.83 -10.06 17.71
CA TRP A 107 11.39 -10.36 17.71
C TRP A 107 10.69 -10.02 19.01
N ASP A 108 11.16 -10.47 20.17
CA ASP A 108 10.42 -10.28 21.42
C ASP A 108 10.36 -8.81 21.86
N GLY A 109 11.44 -8.04 21.64
CA GLY A 109 11.52 -6.62 22.02
C GLY A 109 11.27 -5.62 20.89
N LEU A 110 11.00 -6.07 19.66
CA LEU A 110 10.84 -5.21 18.48
C LEU A 110 9.61 -4.31 18.64
N HIS A 111 9.73 -3.01 18.39
CA HIS A 111 8.59 -2.12 18.48
C HIS A 111 7.67 -2.23 17.25
N PRO A 112 6.34 -2.17 17.42
CA PRO A 112 5.62 -2.14 18.70
C PRO A 112 5.70 -3.51 19.42
N VAL A 113 5.96 -3.48 20.73
CA VAL A 113 6.03 -4.69 21.56
C VAL A 113 4.64 -5.31 21.68
N PRO A 114 4.46 -6.64 21.57
CA PRO A 114 3.16 -7.29 21.63
C PRO A 114 2.61 -7.18 23.04
N ASP A 115 1.34 -6.82 23.19
CA ASP A 115 0.67 -6.79 24.49
C ASP A 115 0.11 -8.18 24.79
N GLU A 116 0.53 -8.80 25.90
CA GLU A 116 0.14 -10.19 26.27
C GLU A 116 0.28 -11.23 25.13
N GLY A 117 1.21 -11.01 24.19
CA GLY A 117 1.42 -11.88 23.02
C GLY A 117 0.58 -11.53 21.80
N ASP A 118 -0.25 -10.49 21.85
CA ASP A 118 -0.99 -9.96 20.70
C ASP A 118 -0.04 -9.26 19.70
N VAL A 119 0.23 -9.96 18.60
CA VAL A 119 1.10 -9.50 17.52
C VAL A 119 0.36 -8.72 16.42
N GLN A 120 -0.95 -8.48 16.53
CA GLN A 120 -1.75 -7.92 15.45
C GLN A 120 -1.26 -6.56 14.98
N GLN A 121 -0.73 -5.72 15.88
CA GLN A 121 -0.14 -4.44 15.48
C GLN A 121 1.10 -4.64 14.58
N ARG A 122 1.94 -5.64 14.87
CA ARG A 122 3.10 -5.96 14.02
C ARG A 122 2.65 -6.54 12.69
N VAL A 123 1.70 -7.46 12.70
CA VAL A 123 1.11 -8.05 11.48
C VAL A 123 0.57 -6.94 10.57
N GLY A 124 -0.19 -5.99 11.12
CA GLY A 124 -0.72 -4.85 10.37
C GLY A 124 0.37 -3.97 9.74
N ASN A 125 1.47 -3.71 10.45
CA ASN A 125 2.58 -2.92 9.91
C ASN A 125 3.36 -3.66 8.81
N LEU A 126 3.56 -4.97 8.96
CA LEU A 126 4.18 -5.81 7.94
C LEU A 126 3.27 -5.95 6.70
N ALA A 127 1.96 -6.11 6.91
CA ALA A 127 0.96 -6.10 5.83
C ALA A 127 0.98 -4.78 5.07
N TRP A 128 1.05 -3.64 5.77
CA TRP A 128 1.19 -2.33 5.14
C TRP A 128 2.45 -2.24 4.29
N LEU A 129 3.60 -2.68 4.80
CA LEU A 129 4.86 -2.71 4.05
C LEU A 129 4.73 -3.52 2.76
N LEU A 130 4.15 -4.72 2.83
CA LEU A 130 3.99 -5.60 1.67
C LEU A 130 3.03 -5.01 0.63
N ALA A 131 1.90 -4.45 1.08
CA ALA A 131 0.95 -3.77 0.20
C ALA A 131 1.57 -2.52 -0.45
N ARG A 132 2.34 -1.72 0.31
CA ARG A 132 3.05 -0.57 -0.24
C ARG A 132 4.14 -0.99 -1.22
N SER A 133 4.84 -2.09 -0.92
CA SER A 133 5.85 -2.66 -1.82
C SER A 133 5.25 -3.10 -3.15
N GLN A 134 4.06 -3.71 -3.14
CA GLN A 134 3.33 -4.04 -4.37
C GLN A 134 3.09 -2.80 -5.26
N GLN A 135 2.72 -1.67 -4.66
CA GLN A 135 2.55 -0.40 -5.39
C GLN A 135 3.89 0.11 -5.92
N LEU A 136 4.90 0.18 -5.03
CA LEU A 136 6.25 0.65 -5.37
C LEU A 136 6.85 -0.14 -6.54
N VAL A 137 6.76 -1.47 -6.53
CA VAL A 137 7.26 -2.33 -7.61
C VAL A 137 6.73 -1.90 -8.98
N ARG A 138 5.47 -1.46 -9.06
CA ARG A 138 4.86 -0.98 -10.31
C ARG A 138 5.19 0.48 -10.62
N GLU A 139 5.41 1.31 -9.60
CA GLU A 139 5.77 2.72 -9.73
C GLU A 139 7.24 2.92 -10.14
N LEU A 140 8.13 2.03 -9.71
CA LEU A 140 9.57 2.16 -9.91
C LEU A 140 9.95 2.19 -11.41
N PRO A 141 10.94 3.02 -11.81
CA PRO A 141 11.31 3.16 -13.21
C PRO A 141 11.79 1.87 -13.87
N LEU A 142 11.23 1.57 -15.05
CA LEU A 142 11.66 0.52 -15.98
C LEU A 142 12.35 1.10 -17.23
N THR A 143 12.49 2.42 -17.28
CA THR A 143 13.23 3.16 -18.30
C THR A 143 14.17 4.17 -17.65
N GLN A 144 15.26 4.50 -18.35
CA GLN A 144 16.21 5.53 -17.95
C GLN A 144 16.62 6.34 -19.18
N SER A 145 15.95 7.46 -19.39
CA SER A 145 16.22 8.38 -20.52
C SER A 145 16.04 9.83 -20.09
N GLU A 146 16.54 10.77 -20.90
CA GLU A 146 16.25 12.20 -20.74
C GLU A 146 14.76 12.51 -20.96
N GLY A 147 14.08 11.73 -21.80
CA GLY A 147 12.64 11.85 -22.08
C GLY A 147 11.73 11.37 -20.95
N GLY A 148 12.30 10.80 -19.88
CA GLY A 148 11.59 10.40 -18.68
C GLY A 148 12.00 9.03 -18.14
N ARG A 149 11.52 8.78 -16.92
CA ARG A 149 11.73 7.55 -16.15
C ARG A 149 10.35 7.00 -15.79
N PHE A 150 9.95 5.91 -16.44
CA PHE A 150 8.58 5.44 -16.38
C PHE A 150 8.50 4.03 -15.82
N GLY A 151 7.58 3.82 -14.87
CA GLY A 151 7.29 2.50 -14.30
C GLY A 151 6.17 1.76 -15.03
N ALA A 152 5.86 0.55 -14.55
CA ALA A 152 4.77 -0.27 -15.08
C ALA A 152 3.39 0.40 -14.98
N VAL A 153 3.14 1.20 -13.93
CA VAL A 153 1.88 1.96 -13.82
C VAL A 153 1.66 2.88 -15.02
N LEU A 154 2.71 3.57 -15.46
CA LEU A 154 2.63 4.46 -16.62
C LEU A 154 2.54 3.68 -17.93
N TRP A 155 3.19 2.52 -18.02
CA TRP A 155 3.01 1.60 -19.15
C TRP A 155 1.55 1.17 -19.30
N ASP A 156 0.91 0.76 -18.21
CA ASP A 156 -0.49 0.30 -18.22
C ASP A 156 -1.44 1.44 -18.60
N SER A 157 -1.24 2.63 -18.00
CA SER A 157 -2.01 3.83 -18.31
C SER A 157 -1.87 4.25 -19.78
N ALA A 158 -0.63 4.28 -20.30
CA ALA A 158 -0.36 4.59 -21.70
C ALA A 158 -0.95 3.56 -22.67
N SER A 159 -0.92 2.27 -22.32
CA SER A 159 -1.52 1.19 -23.09
C SER A 159 -3.05 1.29 -23.14
N GLN A 160 -3.68 1.59 -22.00
CA GLN A 160 -5.11 1.82 -21.90
C GLN A 160 -5.54 3.06 -22.70
N LEU A 161 -4.79 4.16 -22.59
CA LEU A 161 -5.00 5.38 -23.36
C LEU A 161 -4.93 5.11 -24.86
N ALA A 162 -3.90 4.40 -25.33
CA ALA A 162 -3.75 4.04 -26.75
C ALA A 162 -4.94 3.21 -27.25
N ASN A 163 -5.44 2.27 -26.46
CA ASN A 163 -6.62 1.48 -26.81
C ASN A 163 -7.91 2.32 -26.81
N ALA A 164 -8.03 3.28 -25.91
CA ALA A 164 -9.17 4.18 -25.87
C ALA A 164 -9.18 5.15 -27.08
N ILE A 165 -8.01 5.67 -27.48
CA ILE A 165 -7.85 6.51 -28.67
C ILE A 165 -8.22 5.74 -29.94
N LYS A 166 -7.83 4.47 -30.06
CA LYS A 166 -8.24 3.61 -31.19
C LYS A 166 -9.76 3.47 -31.31
N ARG A 167 -10.49 3.53 -30.19
CA ARG A 167 -11.96 3.46 -30.16
C ARG A 167 -12.62 4.80 -30.48
N THR A 168 -12.00 5.91 -30.10
CA THR A 168 -12.55 7.27 -30.24
C THR A 168 -11.48 8.25 -30.75
N PRO A 169 -11.05 8.14 -32.02
CA PRO A 169 -9.92 8.91 -32.56
C PRO A 169 -10.15 10.43 -32.57
N GLN A 170 -11.41 10.87 -32.67
CA GLN A 170 -11.78 12.28 -32.69
C GLN A 170 -11.44 13.04 -31.40
N ASN A 171 -11.32 12.34 -30.27
CA ASN A 171 -11.04 12.96 -28.97
C ASN A 171 -9.57 12.74 -28.52
N ALA A 172 -8.70 12.27 -29.42
CA ALA A 172 -7.35 11.84 -29.06
C ALA A 172 -6.52 12.92 -28.36
N ALA A 173 -6.63 14.18 -28.82
CA ALA A 173 -5.87 15.30 -28.27
C ALA A 173 -6.28 15.62 -26.83
N ASP A 174 -7.58 15.65 -26.54
CA ASP A 174 -8.09 15.90 -25.19
C ASP A 174 -7.77 14.72 -24.26
N MET A 175 -7.89 13.48 -24.75
CA MET A 175 -7.61 12.27 -23.96
C MET A 175 -6.15 12.14 -23.54
N SER A 176 -5.22 12.62 -24.38
CA SER A 176 -3.77 12.53 -24.16
C SER A 176 -3.21 13.71 -23.36
N ARG A 177 -3.98 14.78 -23.16
CA ARG A 177 -3.52 15.98 -22.47
C ARG A 177 -3.06 15.65 -21.04
N GLY A 178 -1.81 16.01 -20.71
CA GLY A 178 -1.22 15.79 -19.38
C GLY A 178 -0.90 14.34 -19.05
N LYS A 179 -0.97 13.42 -20.01
CA LYS A 179 -0.70 11.98 -19.80
C LYS A 179 0.48 11.52 -20.64
N VAL A 180 1.21 10.54 -20.11
CA VAL A 180 2.25 9.84 -20.88
C VAL A 180 1.59 8.98 -21.95
N THR A 181 1.96 9.19 -23.21
CA THR A 181 1.49 8.37 -24.33
C THR A 181 2.36 7.14 -24.53
N LEU A 182 1.83 6.13 -25.23
CA LEU A 182 2.61 4.93 -25.56
C LEU A 182 3.84 5.26 -26.41
N GLU A 183 3.73 6.23 -27.31
CA GLU A 183 4.85 6.72 -28.12
C GLU A 183 5.95 7.36 -27.27
N GLN A 184 5.58 8.18 -26.28
CA GLN A 184 6.54 8.78 -25.34
C GLN A 184 7.23 7.72 -24.48
N PHE A 185 6.46 6.72 -24.00
CA PHE A 185 7.02 5.60 -23.26
C PHE A 185 8.01 4.81 -24.13
N ASP A 186 7.64 4.47 -25.37
CA ASP A 186 8.47 3.72 -26.30
C ASP A 186 9.72 4.49 -26.73
N ALA A 187 9.66 5.82 -26.83
CA ALA A 187 10.84 6.65 -27.04
C ALA A 187 11.80 6.54 -25.84
N ALA A 188 11.31 6.75 -24.61
CA ALA A 188 12.12 6.62 -23.40
C ALA A 188 12.72 5.21 -23.24
N ARG A 189 11.96 4.16 -23.61
CA ARG A 189 12.42 2.77 -23.61
C ARG A 189 13.54 2.54 -24.62
N ARG A 190 13.42 3.06 -25.86
CA ARG A 190 14.47 2.94 -26.90
C ARG A 190 15.77 3.63 -26.50
N ASP A 191 15.66 4.76 -25.80
CA ASP A 191 16.81 5.54 -25.35
C ASP A 191 17.39 5.00 -24.02
N THR A 192 16.77 3.98 -23.42
CA THR A 192 17.27 3.36 -22.18
C THR A 192 18.51 2.49 -22.47
N PRO A 193 19.64 2.71 -21.76
CA PRO A 193 20.86 1.97 -22.03
C PRO A 193 20.73 0.46 -21.79
N PRO A 194 21.35 -0.38 -22.62
CA PRO A 194 21.55 -1.81 -22.40
C PRO A 194 21.85 -2.26 -20.97
N ALA A 195 22.87 -1.63 -20.36
CA ALA A 195 23.35 -1.98 -19.03
C ALA A 195 22.29 -1.76 -17.94
N PHE A 196 21.34 -0.84 -18.15
CA PHE A 196 20.24 -0.60 -17.22
C PHE A 196 19.36 -1.85 -17.07
N TYR A 197 19.03 -2.53 -18.17
CA TYR A 197 18.16 -3.72 -18.12
C TYR A 197 18.85 -4.93 -17.48
N SER A 198 20.15 -5.12 -17.74
CA SER A 198 20.93 -6.18 -17.07
C SER A 198 21.03 -5.95 -15.56
N GLU A 199 21.25 -4.70 -15.14
CA GLU A 199 21.26 -4.35 -13.71
C GLU A 199 19.87 -4.52 -13.09
N LEU A 200 18.82 -4.04 -13.76
CA LEU A 200 17.45 -4.14 -13.29
C LEU A 200 17.00 -5.60 -13.10
N GLU A 201 17.38 -6.50 -14.02
CA GLU A 201 17.12 -7.93 -13.90
C GLU A 201 17.81 -8.54 -12.66
N SER A 202 19.09 -8.22 -12.43
CA SER A 202 19.82 -8.64 -11.22
C SER A 202 19.17 -8.12 -9.93
N GLN A 203 18.72 -6.86 -9.94
CA GLN A 203 18.03 -6.26 -8.81
C GLN A 203 16.68 -6.91 -8.53
N LEU A 204 15.88 -7.20 -9.56
CA LEU A 204 14.60 -7.90 -9.43
C LEU A 204 14.79 -9.31 -8.86
N GLN A 205 15.78 -10.06 -9.37
CA GLN A 205 16.11 -11.38 -8.84
C GLN A 205 16.53 -11.31 -7.36
N SER A 206 17.31 -10.30 -6.99
CA SER A 206 17.71 -10.07 -5.60
C SER A 206 16.52 -9.67 -4.72
N CYS A 207 15.56 -8.89 -5.23
CA CYS A 207 14.31 -8.59 -4.54
C CYS A 207 13.49 -9.84 -4.26
N PHE A 208 13.36 -10.75 -5.23
CA PHE A 208 12.69 -12.04 -5.00
C PHE A 208 13.34 -12.81 -3.85
N GLY A 209 14.67 -12.93 -3.86
CA GLY A 209 15.39 -13.60 -2.78
C GLY A 209 15.17 -12.94 -1.41
N ALA A 210 15.12 -11.60 -1.35
CA ALA A 210 14.83 -10.89 -0.10
C ALA A 210 13.39 -11.11 0.41
N VAL A 211 12.41 -11.18 -0.51
CA VAL A 211 11.02 -11.54 -0.16
C VAL A 211 10.93 -12.97 0.34
N ASP A 212 11.62 -13.93 -0.30
CA ASP A 212 11.65 -15.33 0.13
C ASP A 212 12.23 -15.47 1.55
N VAL A 213 13.31 -14.76 1.86
CA VAL A 213 13.93 -14.77 3.19
C VAL A 213 12.98 -14.15 4.23
N LEU A 214 12.36 -13.01 3.92
CA LEU A 214 11.39 -12.39 4.81
C LEU A 214 10.18 -13.29 5.06
N GLU A 215 9.63 -13.92 4.02
CA GLU A 215 8.50 -14.85 4.13
C GLU A 215 8.82 -16.01 5.07
N LEU A 216 9.99 -16.62 4.92
CA LEU A 216 10.43 -17.70 5.82
C LEU A 216 10.42 -17.25 7.29
N THR A 217 11.03 -16.09 7.57
CA THR A 217 11.05 -15.51 8.92
C THR A 217 9.64 -15.21 9.44
N LEU A 218 8.75 -14.66 8.60
CA LEU A 218 7.39 -14.35 9.02
C LEU A 218 6.58 -15.62 9.27
N THR A 219 6.72 -16.67 8.45
CA THR A 219 6.07 -17.97 8.69
C THR A 219 6.56 -18.60 9.99
N GLU A 220 7.86 -18.56 10.28
CA GLU A 220 8.41 -19.06 11.55
C GLU A 220 7.87 -18.30 12.78
N ARG A 221 7.66 -16.99 12.66
CA ARG A 221 7.25 -16.13 13.78
C ARG A 221 5.74 -16.00 13.98
N LEU A 222 4.97 -16.09 12.89
CA LEU A 222 3.54 -15.78 12.87
C LEU A 222 2.67 -16.97 12.44
N GLY A 223 3.25 -18.02 11.84
CA GLY A 223 2.48 -19.13 11.28
C GLY A 223 1.44 -18.62 10.28
N ASP A 224 0.19 -19.05 10.46
CA ASP A 224 -0.95 -18.71 9.60
C ASP A 224 -1.46 -17.26 9.80
N GLU A 225 -1.03 -16.58 10.87
CA GLU A 225 -1.39 -15.17 11.14
C GLU A 225 -0.49 -14.17 10.37
N GLY A 226 0.44 -14.68 9.54
CA GLY A 226 1.34 -13.87 8.75
C GLY A 226 0.63 -13.06 7.64
N PRO A 227 1.16 -11.89 7.26
CA PRO A 227 0.59 -11.11 6.17
C PRO A 227 0.79 -11.79 4.80
N ALA A 228 -0.11 -11.53 3.85
CA ALA A 228 -0.05 -12.14 2.53
C ALA A 228 1.14 -11.63 1.69
N ILE A 229 2.03 -12.54 1.29
CA ILE A 229 3.21 -12.25 0.44
C ILE A 229 2.89 -12.33 -1.06
N THR A 230 1.89 -13.14 -1.44
CA THR A 230 1.54 -13.39 -2.85
C THR A 230 1.36 -12.14 -3.70
N PRO A 231 0.69 -11.05 -3.25
CA PRO A 231 0.49 -9.86 -4.09
C PRO A 231 1.80 -9.17 -4.50
N VAL A 232 2.77 -9.03 -3.60
CA VAL A 232 4.07 -8.41 -3.94
C VAL A 232 4.89 -9.32 -4.83
N ARG A 233 4.84 -10.65 -4.62
CA ARG A 233 5.50 -11.65 -5.46
C ARG A 233 4.95 -11.62 -6.89
N THR A 234 3.63 -11.52 -7.06
CA THR A 234 2.99 -11.38 -8.37
C THR A 234 3.39 -10.07 -9.04
N ALA A 235 3.39 -8.94 -8.32
CA ALA A 235 3.83 -7.67 -8.89
C ALA A 235 5.29 -7.70 -9.37
N LEU A 236 6.20 -8.32 -8.61
CA LEU A 236 7.60 -8.52 -9.03
C LEU A 236 7.68 -9.38 -10.30
N LYS A 237 6.86 -10.44 -10.39
CA LYS A 237 6.81 -11.32 -11.57
C LYS A 237 6.34 -10.57 -12.80
N ASP A 238 5.22 -9.86 -12.70
CA ASP A 238 4.65 -9.08 -13.81
C ASP A 238 5.64 -8.03 -14.32
N VAL A 239 6.33 -7.33 -13.40
CA VAL A 239 7.36 -6.35 -13.74
C VAL A 239 8.59 -7.02 -14.38
N THR A 240 9.00 -8.19 -13.90
CA THR A 240 10.13 -8.94 -14.48
C THR A 240 9.82 -9.36 -15.91
N GLU A 241 8.62 -9.90 -16.18
CA GLU A 241 8.17 -10.26 -17.52
C GLU A 241 8.15 -9.03 -18.45
N LEU A 242 7.71 -7.87 -17.94
CA LEU A 242 7.71 -6.61 -18.66
C LEU A 242 9.13 -6.14 -19.00
N VAL A 243 10.06 -6.21 -18.04
CA VAL A 243 11.48 -5.87 -18.23
C VAL A 243 12.14 -6.79 -19.26
N HIS A 244 11.87 -8.10 -19.20
CA HIS A 244 12.37 -9.05 -20.21
C HIS A 244 11.85 -8.74 -21.60
N ARG A 245 10.58 -8.34 -21.73
CA ARG A 245 10.04 -7.89 -23.02
C ARG A 245 10.78 -6.64 -23.52
N PHE A 246 10.98 -5.64 -22.67
CA PHE A 246 11.67 -4.40 -23.04
C PHE A 246 13.13 -4.65 -23.44
N ALA A 247 13.84 -5.52 -22.71
CA ALA A 247 15.21 -5.91 -23.03
C ALA A 247 15.30 -6.67 -24.38
N ARG A 248 14.34 -7.55 -24.69
CA ARG A 248 14.25 -8.20 -26.02
C ARG A 248 14.07 -7.17 -27.14
N GLU A 249 13.14 -6.25 -26.97
CA GLU A 249 12.85 -5.20 -27.94
C GLU A 249 14.00 -4.18 -28.08
N ALA A 250 14.85 -4.03 -27.07
CA ALA A 250 16.09 -3.24 -27.11
C ALA A 250 17.27 -4.02 -27.74
N GLY A 251 17.07 -5.27 -28.19
CA GLY A 251 18.11 -6.09 -28.82
C GLY A 251 19.06 -6.80 -27.85
N LEU A 252 18.79 -6.76 -26.54
CA LEU A 252 19.68 -7.27 -25.49
C LEU A 252 19.53 -8.76 -25.24
N LEU A 253 18.33 -9.29 -25.47
CA LEU A 253 18.02 -10.70 -25.32
C LEU A 253 18.02 -11.44 -26.68
N VAL A 254 18.63 -10.86 -27.72
CA VAL A 254 18.86 -11.55 -28.99
C VAL A 254 20.10 -12.44 -28.86
N ARG A 255 19.84 -13.70 -28.50
CA ARG A 255 20.73 -14.89 -28.45
C ARG A 255 21.36 -15.22 -27.09
N ALA A 256 20.57 -15.88 -26.24
CA ALA A 256 21.10 -16.89 -25.31
C ALA A 256 20.29 -18.22 -25.34
N ASP A 257 19.05 -18.25 -25.83
CA ASP A 257 18.18 -19.44 -25.75
C ASP A 257 17.92 -20.15 -27.09
N LEU A 258 18.96 -20.38 -27.89
CA LEU A 258 18.94 -21.44 -28.91
C LEU A 258 19.88 -22.58 -28.51
N ALA A 259 19.66 -23.12 -27.32
CA ALA A 259 20.00 -24.48 -26.99
C ALA A 259 18.75 -25.12 -26.38
N PRO A 260 18.02 -26.00 -27.08
CA PRO A 260 16.95 -26.74 -26.43
C PRO A 260 17.59 -27.61 -25.35
N ALA A 261 17.25 -27.35 -24.09
CA ALA A 261 17.51 -28.29 -23.01
C ALA A 261 16.87 -29.65 -23.40
N PRO A 262 17.59 -30.78 -23.29
CA PRO A 262 17.05 -32.06 -23.70
C PRO A 262 15.85 -32.41 -22.81
N ALA A 263 14.70 -32.59 -23.45
CA ALA A 263 13.48 -33.06 -22.83
C ALA A 263 13.74 -34.44 -22.18
N ALA A 264 13.64 -34.49 -20.86
CA ALA A 264 13.57 -35.74 -20.12
C ALA A 264 12.24 -36.43 -20.45
N GLN A 265 12.32 -37.54 -21.16
CA GLN A 265 11.20 -38.41 -21.53
C GLN A 265 10.71 -39.15 -20.28
N ALA A 266 9.48 -38.88 -19.85
CA ALA A 266 8.74 -39.75 -18.94
C ALA A 266 7.86 -40.70 -19.76
N ALA A 267 8.09 -42.00 -19.61
CA ALA A 267 7.23 -43.06 -20.15
C ALA A 267 6.02 -43.32 -19.22
N PRO A 268 4.91 -43.89 -19.75
CA PRO A 268 3.60 -43.83 -19.12
C PRO A 268 3.31 -45.03 -18.20
N SER A 269 2.56 -44.80 -17.13
CA SER A 269 1.89 -45.86 -16.36
C SER A 269 0.39 -45.56 -16.25
N ALA A 270 -0.42 -46.42 -16.87
CA ALA A 270 -1.87 -46.44 -16.76
C ALA A 270 -2.31 -47.33 -15.59
N GLY A 271 -3.34 -46.92 -14.84
CA GLY A 271 -3.96 -47.80 -13.84
C GLY A 271 -4.98 -47.18 -12.88
N ALA A 272 -6.22 -47.01 -13.37
CA ALA A 272 -7.52 -47.17 -12.68
C ALA A 272 -7.98 -46.20 -11.55
N PRO A 273 -9.32 -45.98 -11.40
CA PRO A 273 -9.91 -44.84 -10.70
C PRO A 273 -10.13 -45.10 -9.21
N ILE A 274 -9.95 -44.06 -8.38
CA ILE A 274 -10.30 -44.10 -6.96
C ILE A 274 -11.46 -43.12 -6.72
N THR A 275 -12.60 -43.68 -6.32
CA THR A 275 -13.82 -43.00 -5.93
C THR A 275 -13.58 -42.15 -4.68
N ARG A 276 -13.93 -40.87 -4.76
CA ARG A 276 -13.93 -39.91 -3.64
C ARG A 276 -15.01 -40.32 -2.63
N MET A 277 -14.59 -40.76 -1.44
CA MET A 277 -15.45 -40.87 -0.26
C MET A 277 -15.32 -39.59 0.56
N GLU A 278 -16.45 -38.92 0.79
CA GLU A 278 -16.56 -37.83 1.76
C GLU A 278 -16.60 -38.41 3.19
N PRO A 279 -15.90 -37.81 4.16
CA PRO A 279 -16.05 -38.20 5.56
C PRO A 279 -17.27 -37.50 6.16
N THR A 280 -18.27 -38.30 6.55
CA THR A 280 -19.35 -37.89 7.44
C THR A 280 -18.85 -37.85 8.88
N LEU A 281 -18.76 -36.66 9.48
CA LEU A 281 -18.61 -36.50 10.92
C LEU A 281 -19.97 -36.16 11.55
N THR A 282 -20.44 -37.08 12.39
CA THR A 282 -21.61 -36.94 13.25
C THR A 282 -21.36 -35.91 14.35
N ALA A 283 -22.24 -34.92 14.46
CA ALA A 283 -22.25 -33.93 15.54
C ALA A 283 -22.70 -34.56 16.87
N ALA A 284 -21.98 -34.26 17.95
CA ALA A 284 -22.38 -34.56 19.32
C ALA A 284 -22.93 -33.30 20.00
N ASP A 285 -23.99 -33.49 20.79
CA ASP A 285 -24.72 -32.47 21.54
C ASP A 285 -23.86 -31.73 22.58
N LEU A 286 -23.96 -30.40 22.59
CA LEU A 286 -23.57 -29.51 23.69
C LEU A 286 -24.72 -28.53 23.99
N PRO A 287 -24.90 -28.12 25.26
CA PRO A 287 -26.09 -27.44 25.77
C PRO A 287 -26.26 -25.98 25.27
N PRO A 288 -27.49 -25.42 25.32
CA PRO A 288 -27.84 -24.21 24.59
C PRO A 288 -27.19 -22.98 25.21
N THR A 289 -26.28 -22.35 24.46
CA THR A 289 -25.86 -20.97 24.70
C THR A 289 -26.79 -20.06 23.90
N ALA A 290 -27.28 -18.99 24.53
CA ALA A 290 -28.27 -18.08 23.98
C ALA A 290 -27.91 -17.58 22.56
N PRO A 291 -28.89 -17.38 21.66
CA PRO A 291 -28.61 -17.02 20.28
C PRO A 291 -27.94 -15.64 20.23
N ALA A 292 -26.69 -15.61 19.79
CA ALA A 292 -26.12 -14.40 19.22
C ALA A 292 -26.94 -14.10 17.96
N ALA A 293 -27.70 -13.01 17.98
CA ALA A 293 -28.45 -12.57 16.82
C ALA A 293 -27.45 -12.17 15.73
N THR A 294 -27.14 -13.09 14.82
CA THR A 294 -26.46 -12.79 13.56
C THR A 294 -27.41 -11.89 12.78
N ARG A 295 -27.25 -10.58 12.94
CA ARG A 295 -28.00 -9.61 12.15
C ARG A 295 -27.56 -9.80 10.70
N GLY A 296 -28.52 -10.10 9.83
CA GLY A 296 -28.29 -10.24 8.40
C GLY A 296 -27.75 -8.93 7.79
N PRO A 297 -27.36 -8.97 6.50
CA PRO A 297 -26.84 -7.80 5.79
C PRO A 297 -27.82 -6.61 5.89
N LEU A 298 -27.30 -5.41 6.09
CA LEU A 298 -28.09 -4.17 6.13
C LEU A 298 -28.90 -4.00 4.85
N GLN A 299 -30.22 -3.87 4.97
CA GLN A 299 -31.14 -3.76 3.83
C GLN A 299 -31.65 -2.33 3.62
N THR A 300 -31.64 -1.50 4.65
CA THR A 300 -32.20 -0.15 4.58
C THR A 300 -31.28 0.90 5.20
N ARG A 301 -31.42 2.14 4.74
CA ARG A 301 -30.71 3.31 5.30
C ARG A 301 -30.97 3.45 6.80
N ASP A 302 -32.21 3.29 7.24
CA ASP A 302 -32.58 3.41 8.66
C ASP A 302 -31.91 2.35 9.53
N GLN A 303 -31.72 1.13 9.01
CA GLN A 303 -30.96 0.08 9.70
C GLN A 303 -29.48 0.47 9.86
N ALA A 304 -28.87 1.06 8.83
CA ALA A 304 -27.48 1.51 8.88
C ALA A 304 -27.29 2.65 9.91
N LEU A 305 -28.22 3.62 9.94
CA LEU A 305 -28.17 4.74 10.89
C LEU A 305 -28.42 4.27 12.33
N ALA A 306 -29.32 3.32 12.54
CA ALA A 306 -29.53 2.70 13.86
C ALA A 306 -28.28 1.95 14.34
N GLN A 307 -27.59 1.23 13.45
CA GLN A 307 -26.36 0.53 13.79
C GLN A 307 -25.21 1.50 14.14
N LEU A 308 -25.10 2.63 13.46
CA LEU A 308 -24.13 3.68 13.82
C LEU A 308 -24.36 4.24 15.23
N ARG A 309 -25.62 4.38 15.65
CA ARG A 309 -25.96 4.80 17.02
C ARG A 309 -25.62 3.75 18.06
N GLU A 310 -25.89 2.48 17.78
CA GLU A 310 -25.48 1.38 18.66
C GLU A 310 -23.96 1.31 18.82
N VAL A 311 -23.21 1.52 17.74
CA VAL A 311 -21.74 1.63 17.78
C VAL A 311 -21.32 2.82 18.65
N ALA A 312 -21.94 3.99 18.47
CA ALA A 312 -21.65 5.16 19.29
C ALA A 312 -21.91 4.91 20.80
N GLU A 313 -23.02 4.26 21.14
CA GLU A 313 -23.35 3.90 22.53
C GLU A 313 -22.40 2.86 23.12
N PHE A 314 -21.98 1.88 22.32
CA PHE A 314 -20.97 0.92 22.73
C PHE A 314 -19.67 1.63 23.12
N PHE A 315 -19.15 2.49 22.24
CA PHE A 315 -17.93 3.24 22.52
C PHE A 315 -18.08 4.23 23.67
N ARG A 316 -19.23 4.87 23.90
CA ARG A 316 -19.44 5.71 25.10
C ARG A 316 -19.32 4.90 26.40
N ARG A 317 -19.70 3.62 26.38
CA ARG A 317 -19.68 2.74 27.55
C ARG A 317 -18.31 2.11 27.77
N THR A 318 -17.62 1.72 26.71
CA THR A 318 -16.31 1.05 26.80
C THR A 318 -15.14 2.02 26.81
N GLU A 319 -15.27 3.16 26.12
CA GLU A 319 -14.22 4.15 25.92
C GLU A 319 -14.80 5.60 25.94
N PRO A 320 -15.13 6.16 27.12
CA PRO A 320 -15.85 7.44 27.24
C PRO A 320 -15.15 8.66 26.60
N HIS A 321 -13.84 8.58 26.38
CA HIS A 321 -13.03 9.62 25.75
C HIS A 321 -12.66 9.32 24.29
N SER A 322 -13.19 8.24 23.72
CA SER A 322 -12.93 7.86 22.34
C SER A 322 -13.59 8.86 21.37
N PRO A 323 -12.85 9.46 20.43
CA PRO A 323 -13.44 10.32 19.41
C PRO A 323 -14.37 9.53 18.47
N VAL A 324 -14.28 8.19 18.45
CA VAL A 324 -15.10 7.30 17.62
C VAL A 324 -16.58 7.39 18.02
N ALA A 325 -16.89 7.44 19.32
CA ALA A 325 -18.25 7.59 19.81
C ALA A 325 -18.91 8.87 19.30
N TYR A 326 -18.16 9.98 19.30
CA TYR A 326 -18.61 11.27 18.81
C TYR A 326 -18.80 11.27 17.29
N LEU A 327 -17.83 10.70 16.55
CA LEU A 327 -17.87 10.64 15.08
C LEU A 327 -18.96 9.73 14.55
N ALA A 328 -19.23 8.59 15.19
CA ALA A 328 -20.31 7.68 14.81
C ALA A 328 -21.69 8.33 15.02
N ASP A 329 -21.89 9.07 16.11
CA ASP A 329 -23.13 9.81 16.39
C ASP A 329 -23.32 11.00 15.43
N LYS A 330 -22.23 11.71 15.11
CA LYS A 330 -22.20 12.74 14.05
C LYS A 330 -22.55 12.16 12.68
N ALA A 331 -22.00 11.01 12.31
CA ALA A 331 -22.30 10.35 11.05
C ALA A 331 -23.78 9.92 10.96
N ALA A 332 -24.34 9.38 12.06
CA ALA A 332 -25.77 9.03 12.12
C ALA A 332 -26.67 10.27 11.99
N SER A 333 -26.35 11.37 12.69
CA SER A 333 -27.14 12.61 12.62
C SER A 333 -27.04 13.31 11.25
N TRP A 334 -25.86 13.36 10.62
CA TRP A 334 -25.71 13.83 9.24
C TRP A 334 -26.43 12.95 8.25
N GLY A 335 -26.41 11.65 8.50
CA GLY A 335 -27.11 10.66 7.71
C GLY A 335 -28.62 10.82 7.72
N GLU A 336 -29.23 11.60 8.63
CA GLU A 336 -30.66 11.94 8.62
C GLU A 336 -30.98 13.28 7.97
N MET A 337 -29.96 14.12 7.78
CA MET A 337 -30.12 15.43 7.17
C MET A 337 -30.28 15.31 5.66
N SER A 338 -31.06 16.23 5.09
CA SER A 338 -30.97 16.51 3.66
C SER A 338 -29.59 17.11 3.34
N LEU A 339 -29.10 16.89 2.12
CA LEU A 339 -27.83 17.47 1.66
C LEU A 339 -27.75 18.99 1.90
N HIS A 340 -28.87 19.71 1.69
CA HIS A 340 -28.94 21.16 1.90
C HIS A 340 -28.79 21.54 3.38
N LEU A 341 -29.42 20.82 4.32
CA LEU A 341 -29.27 21.10 5.76
C LEU A 341 -27.86 20.79 6.23
N TRP A 342 -27.28 19.69 5.73
CA TRP A 342 -25.91 19.33 6.05
C TRP A 342 -24.91 20.39 5.58
N LEU A 343 -25.03 20.86 4.33
CA LEU A 343 -24.15 21.91 3.77
C LEU A 343 -24.17 23.19 4.62
N ARG A 344 -25.34 23.62 5.11
CA ARG A 344 -25.47 24.79 6.01
C ARG A 344 -24.80 24.60 7.37
N THR A 345 -24.64 23.37 7.83
CA THR A 345 -23.96 23.07 9.12
C THR A 345 -22.44 22.96 8.99
N VAL A 346 -21.93 22.64 7.80
CA VAL A 346 -20.49 22.36 7.57
C VAL A 346 -19.79 23.54 6.90
N VAL A 347 -20.46 24.25 5.99
CA VAL A 347 -19.90 25.39 5.25
C VAL A 347 -20.12 26.68 6.05
N LYS A 348 -19.02 27.26 6.55
CA LYS A 348 -19.06 28.48 7.37
C LYS A 348 -19.04 29.79 6.56
N ASN A 349 -18.76 29.72 5.26
CA ASN A 349 -18.69 30.87 4.36
C ASN A 349 -20.04 31.07 3.65
N GLY A 350 -20.73 32.18 3.94
CA GLY A 350 -22.06 32.46 3.41
C GLY A 350 -22.11 32.61 1.88
N GLU A 351 -21.05 33.11 1.25
CA GLU A 351 -20.97 33.27 -0.21
C GLU A 351 -20.83 31.93 -0.95
N ALA A 352 -19.98 31.03 -0.44
CA ALA A 352 -19.80 29.69 -1.01
C ALA A 352 -21.07 28.83 -0.88
N LEU A 353 -21.78 28.98 0.24
CA LEU A 353 -23.06 28.31 0.46
C LEU A 353 -24.14 28.83 -0.51
N SER A 354 -24.21 30.15 -0.76
CA SER A 354 -25.22 30.74 -1.63
C SER A 354 -25.04 30.33 -3.10
N GLY A 355 -23.81 30.24 -3.60
CA GLY A 355 -23.52 29.74 -4.95
C GLY A 355 -23.87 28.25 -5.13
N LEU A 356 -23.66 27.43 -4.10
CA LEU A 356 -24.05 26.01 -4.08
C LEU A 356 -25.57 25.83 -4.03
N GLU A 357 -26.29 26.65 -3.26
CA GLU A 357 -27.76 26.62 -3.17
C GLU A 357 -28.42 27.00 -4.50
N GLU A 358 -27.85 27.97 -5.23
CA GLU A 358 -28.30 28.37 -6.57
C GLU A 358 -28.07 27.26 -7.62
N LEU A 359 -26.91 26.59 -7.56
CA LEU A 359 -26.59 25.48 -8.46
C LEU A 359 -27.45 24.22 -8.19
N LEU A 360 -27.89 24.02 -6.95
CA LEU A 360 -28.77 22.93 -6.54
C LEU A 360 -30.28 23.25 -6.66
N GLY A 361 -30.63 24.47 -7.07
CA GLY A 361 -32.02 24.89 -7.29
C GLY A 361 -32.87 24.95 -6.02
N VAL A 362 -32.26 25.20 -4.86
CA VAL A 362 -32.97 25.25 -3.57
C VAL A 362 -33.62 26.62 -3.39
N PRO A 363 -34.95 26.71 -3.13
CA PRO A 363 -35.61 27.99 -2.96
C PRO A 363 -35.10 28.71 -1.70
N LYS A 364 -34.73 29.99 -1.84
CA LYS A 364 -34.35 30.85 -0.71
C LYS A 364 -35.50 30.92 0.30
N PRO A 365 -35.25 30.72 1.60
CA PRO A 365 -36.29 30.90 2.61
C PRO A 365 -36.78 32.36 2.60
N PRO A 366 -38.06 32.62 2.90
CA PRO A 366 -38.58 33.98 2.94
C PRO A 366 -37.82 34.79 3.99
N GLU A 367 -37.39 36.00 3.62
CA GLU A 367 -36.82 36.97 4.56
C GLU A 367 -37.86 37.29 5.62
N ASN A 368 -37.61 36.84 6.85
CA ASN A 368 -38.44 37.17 7.99
C ASN A 368 -38.11 38.61 8.39
N ASN A 369 -38.87 39.56 7.85
CA ASN A 369 -38.83 40.95 8.29
C ASN A 369 -39.62 41.05 9.61
N GLY A 370 -38.91 40.98 10.74
CA GLY A 370 -39.49 41.10 12.08
C GLY A 370 -38.57 40.59 13.17
#